data_AF-A0AAD5G7A8-F1
#
_entry.id   AF-A0AAD5G7A8-F1
#
_cell.length_a   1.000
_cell.length_b   1.000
_cell.length_c   1.000
_cell.angle_alpha   90.00
_cell.angle_beta   90.00
_cell.angle_gamma   90.00
#
_symmetry.space_group_name_H-M   'P 1'
#
loop_
_entity.id
_entity.type
_entity.pdbx_description
1 polymer ?
#
loop_
_entity_poly.entity_id
_entity_poly.type
_entity_poly.pdbx_seq_one_letter_code
_entity_poly.pdbx_strand_id
1 'polypeptide(L)'
;GCLIISPLTDKFSDFNSRLEFAHRLALISDDIYKSAKQSCHGNYIDRDPNNVLCSNALQRMDECTSRINPSNILQPLCEDLDTDPTCSIDKIYLEVWANDKDVQKALHVREVC
;
A
#
# COMPACT_ATOMS: atom_id res chain seq x y z
N GLY A 1 26.10 -1.33 -14.31
CA GLY A 1 24.62 -1.32 -14.45
C GLY A 1 24.02 -1.18 -13.07
N CYS A 2 22.85 -0.57 -12.97
CA CYS A 2 22.11 -0.44 -11.70
C CYS A 2 20.82 -1.26 -11.78
N LEU A 3 20.47 -1.91 -10.66
CA LEU A 3 19.17 -2.54 -10.44
C LEU A 3 18.44 -1.70 -9.40
N ILE A 4 17.21 -1.27 -9.70
CA ILE A 4 16.39 -0.46 -8.79
C ILE A 4 15.03 -1.14 -8.67
N ILE A 5 14.59 -1.39 -7.43
CA ILE A 5 13.38 -2.15 -7.12
C ILE A 5 12.35 -1.18 -6.54
N SER A 6 11.17 -1.14 -7.15
CA SER A 6 10.06 -0.25 -6.80
C SER A 6 10.46 1.23 -6.58
N PRO A 7 11.23 1.85 -7.49
CA PRO A 7 11.65 3.24 -7.31
C PRO A 7 10.49 4.21 -7.42
N LEU A 8 10.60 5.31 -6.67
CA LEU A 8 10.03 6.58 -7.08
C LEU A 8 10.93 7.19 -8.17
N THR A 9 10.39 7.41 -9.35
CA THR A 9 11.10 7.93 -10.53
C THR A 9 10.61 9.33 -10.90
N ASP A 10 9.29 9.51 -10.99
CA ASP A 10 8.63 10.77 -11.27
C ASP A 10 7.37 10.87 -10.43
N LYS A 11 7.32 11.86 -9.53
CA LYS A 11 6.19 12.01 -8.61
C LYS A 11 4.87 12.13 -9.36
N PHE A 12 4.84 12.92 -10.44
CA PHE A 12 3.59 13.13 -11.17
C PHE A 12 3.07 11.81 -11.75
N SER A 13 3.87 11.10 -12.52
CA SER A 13 3.50 9.82 -13.13
C SER A 13 3.24 8.72 -12.09
N ASP A 14 4.13 8.55 -11.12
CA ASP A 14 4.06 7.47 -10.14
C ASP A 14 2.82 7.58 -9.26
N PHE A 15 2.48 8.78 -8.78
CA PHE A 15 1.27 8.97 -7.97
C PHE A 15 -0.01 8.98 -8.82
N ASN A 16 -0.01 9.54 -10.04
CA ASN A 16 -1.19 9.47 -10.92
C ASN A 16 -1.53 8.03 -11.34
N SER A 17 -0.53 7.17 -11.49
CA SER A 17 -0.75 5.76 -11.83
C SER A 17 -1.54 4.98 -10.77
N ARG A 18 -1.63 5.51 -9.53
CA ARG A 18 -2.31 4.86 -8.40
C ARG A 18 -3.82 4.75 -8.59
N LEU A 19 -4.45 5.68 -9.33
CA LEU A 19 -5.89 5.57 -9.64
C LEU A 19 -6.17 4.30 -10.48
N GLU A 20 -5.40 4.10 -11.54
CA GLU A 20 -5.51 2.92 -12.41
C GLU A 20 -5.15 1.63 -11.66
N PHE A 21 -4.12 1.67 -10.82
CA PHE A 21 -3.74 0.56 -9.95
C PHE A 21 -4.88 0.15 -9.02
N ALA A 22 -5.48 1.11 -8.30
CA ALA A 22 -6.58 0.87 -7.38
C ALA A 22 -7.80 0.26 -8.09
N HIS A 23 -8.14 0.75 -9.29
CA HIS A 23 -9.25 0.22 -10.07
C HIS A 23 -9.00 -1.22 -10.54
N ARG A 24 -7.81 -1.50 -11.09
CA ARG A 24 -7.45 -2.84 -11.60
C ARG A 24 -7.41 -3.92 -10.52
N LEU A 25 -7.18 -3.52 -9.28
CA LEU A 25 -7.17 -4.41 -8.12
C LEU A 25 -8.49 -4.38 -7.34
N ALA A 26 -9.53 -3.76 -7.91
CA ALA A 26 -10.86 -3.66 -7.33
C ALA A 26 -10.88 -3.00 -5.92
N LEU A 27 -9.91 -2.13 -5.64
CA LEU A 27 -9.87 -1.33 -4.41
C LEU A 27 -10.86 -0.16 -4.46
N ILE A 28 -11.20 0.28 -5.67
CA ILE A 28 -12.24 1.27 -5.94
C ILE A 28 -13.19 0.73 -7.01
N SER A 29 -14.42 1.21 -6.98
CA SER A 29 -15.45 0.84 -7.93
C SER A 29 -15.32 1.58 -9.27
N ASP A 30 -15.97 1.01 -10.29
CA ASP A 30 -16.02 1.55 -11.65
C ASP A 30 -16.52 3.00 -11.72
N ASP A 31 -17.48 3.38 -10.88
CA ASP A 31 -18.05 4.73 -10.82
C ASP A 31 -17.05 5.74 -10.27
N ILE A 32 -16.31 5.39 -9.20
CA ILE A 32 -15.25 6.24 -8.65
C ILE A 32 -14.16 6.47 -9.69
N TYR A 33 -13.69 5.39 -10.33
CA TYR A 33 -12.67 5.44 -11.38
C TYR A 33 -13.11 6.32 -12.56
N LYS A 34 -14.31 6.07 -13.11
CA LYS A 34 -14.84 6.85 -14.25
C LYS A 34 -15.05 8.31 -13.88
N SER A 35 -15.58 8.59 -12.68
CA SER A 35 -15.77 9.96 -12.18
C SER A 35 -14.44 10.70 -12.11
N ALA A 36 -13.43 10.13 -11.43
CA ALA A 36 -12.12 10.76 -11.29
C ALA A 36 -11.46 11.00 -12.66
N LYS A 37 -11.48 9.99 -13.54
CA LYS A 37 -10.90 10.11 -14.90
C LYS A 37 -11.55 11.22 -15.73
N GLN A 38 -12.87 11.38 -15.62
CA GLN A 38 -13.62 12.40 -16.35
C GLN A 38 -13.42 13.80 -15.77
N SER A 39 -13.38 13.95 -14.44
CA SER A 39 -13.32 15.27 -13.80
C SER A 39 -11.90 15.80 -13.61
N CYS A 40 -10.91 14.93 -13.46
CA CYS A 40 -9.54 15.32 -13.11
C CYS A 40 -8.57 15.32 -14.30
N HIS A 41 -8.98 14.81 -15.46
CA HIS A 41 -8.22 14.87 -16.72
C HIS A 41 -6.75 14.38 -16.62
N GLY A 42 -6.50 13.35 -15.81
CA GLY A 42 -5.17 12.78 -15.63
C GLY A 42 -4.28 13.46 -14.57
N ASN A 43 -4.81 14.45 -13.84
CA ASN A 43 -4.17 14.99 -12.65
C ASN A 43 -4.98 14.68 -11.38
N TYR A 44 -4.62 13.59 -10.72
CA TYR A 44 -5.25 13.04 -9.52
C TYR A 44 -4.52 13.44 -8.23
N ILE A 45 -3.43 14.20 -8.35
CA ILE A 45 -2.56 14.56 -7.22
C ILE A 45 -2.69 16.03 -6.84
N ASP A 46 -2.82 16.91 -7.83
CA ASP A 46 -2.99 18.34 -7.61
C ASP A 46 -4.48 18.64 -7.56
N ARG A 47 -5.01 18.72 -6.33
CA ARG A 47 -6.42 19.05 -6.11
C ARG A 47 -6.64 20.54 -6.37
N ASP A 48 -7.22 20.85 -7.53
CA ASP A 48 -7.74 22.19 -7.79
C ASP A 48 -8.98 22.43 -6.91
N PRO A 49 -8.93 23.37 -5.95
CA PRO A 49 -10.05 23.67 -5.06
C PRO A 49 -11.29 24.18 -5.82
N ASN A 50 -11.15 24.68 -7.05
CA ASN A 50 -12.27 25.10 -7.89
C ASN A 50 -12.92 23.92 -8.63
N ASN A 51 -12.21 22.81 -8.78
CA ASN A 51 -12.74 21.59 -9.39
C ASN A 51 -13.33 20.67 -8.32
N VAL A 52 -14.51 21.04 -7.84
CA VAL A 52 -15.25 20.32 -6.80
C VAL A 52 -15.57 18.88 -7.23
N LEU A 53 -15.84 18.65 -8.52
CA LEU A 53 -16.12 17.30 -9.05
C LEU A 53 -14.90 16.39 -8.92
N CYS A 54 -13.72 16.88 -9.30
CA CYS A 54 -12.48 16.14 -9.13
C CYS A 54 -12.17 15.91 -7.65
N SER A 55 -12.27 16.95 -6.83
CA SER A 55 -12.01 16.86 -5.39
C SER A 55 -12.90 15.81 -4.71
N ASN A 56 -14.20 15.78 -5.04
CA ASN A 56 -15.12 14.78 -4.50
C ASN A 56 -14.81 13.37 -4.99
N ALA A 57 -14.43 13.20 -6.27
CA ALA A 57 -14.07 11.89 -6.81
C ALA A 57 -12.80 11.33 -6.13
N LEU A 58 -11.79 12.18 -5.94
CA LEU A 58 -10.54 11.83 -5.25
C LEU A 58 -10.77 11.56 -3.76
N GLN A 59 -11.64 12.32 -3.10
CA GLN A 59 -12.00 12.05 -1.71
C GLN A 59 -12.61 10.66 -1.54
N ARG A 60 -13.52 10.23 -2.43
CA ARG A 60 -14.09 8.88 -2.38
C ARG A 60 -13.03 7.80 -2.58
N MET A 61 -12.07 8.04 -3.48
CA MET A 61 -10.94 7.15 -3.66
C MET A 61 -10.10 7.05 -2.37
N ASP A 62 -9.81 8.18 -1.71
CA ASP A 62 -9.07 8.19 -0.44
C ASP A 62 -9.83 7.41 0.64
N GLU A 63 -11.14 7.62 0.76
CA GLU A 63 -11.97 6.91 1.73
C GLU A 63 -11.90 5.39 1.54
N CYS A 64 -12.02 4.91 0.29
CA CYS A 64 -11.90 3.49 -0.05
C CYS A 64 -10.50 2.92 0.22
N THR A 65 -9.45 3.72 0.07
CA THR A 65 -8.05 3.26 0.18
C THR A 65 -7.38 3.62 1.52
N SER A 66 -8.07 4.35 2.39
CA SER A 66 -7.54 4.91 3.65
C SER A 66 -6.97 3.87 4.60
N ARG A 67 -7.53 2.65 4.61
CA ARG A 67 -7.10 1.54 5.49
C ARG A 67 -6.26 0.48 4.77
N ILE A 68 -5.82 0.78 3.55
CA ILE A 68 -5.00 -0.12 2.76
C ILE A 68 -3.55 0.25 2.95
N ASN A 69 -2.69 -0.74 3.20
CA ASN A 69 -1.26 -0.52 3.29
C ASN A 69 -0.69 -0.16 1.90
N PRO A 70 -0.14 1.06 1.73
CA PRO A 70 0.34 1.52 0.43
C PRO A 70 1.63 0.83 -0.03
N SER A 71 2.34 0.14 0.87
CA SER A 71 3.54 -0.63 0.55
C SER A 71 3.21 -2.06 0.14
N ASN A 72 2.14 -2.64 0.70
CA ASN A 72 1.69 -3.98 0.38
C ASN A 72 0.20 -4.14 0.69
N ILE A 73 -0.64 -4.14 -0.35
CA ILE A 73 -2.11 -4.18 -0.23
C ILE A 73 -2.66 -5.44 0.44
N LEU A 74 -1.87 -6.51 0.55
CA LEU A 74 -2.27 -7.77 1.19
C LEU A 74 -1.94 -7.80 2.68
N GLN A 75 -1.14 -6.83 3.16
CA GLN A 75 -0.80 -6.68 4.57
C GLN A 75 -1.73 -5.68 5.26
N PRO A 76 -1.92 -5.81 6.58
CA PRO A 76 -2.62 -4.79 7.35
C PRO A 76 -1.89 -3.45 7.24
N LEU A 77 -2.67 -2.37 7.25
CA LEU A 77 -2.14 -1.04 7.53
C LEU A 77 -1.91 -0.97 9.04
N CYS A 78 -0.69 -0.64 9.43
CA CYS A 78 -0.28 -0.59 10.83
C CYS A 78 0.15 0.84 11.18
N GLU A 79 -0.44 1.37 12.23
CA GLU A 79 -0.07 2.64 12.87
C GLU A 79 0.93 2.37 14.00
N ASP A 80 1.74 3.37 14.36
CA ASP A 80 2.85 3.22 15.32
C ASP A 80 2.42 2.71 16.72
N LEU A 81 1.14 2.82 17.06
CA LEU A 81 0.56 2.42 18.35
C LEU A 81 -0.38 1.20 18.23
N ASP A 82 -0.40 0.52 17.09
CA ASP A 82 -1.25 -0.65 16.92
C ASP A 82 -0.82 -1.79 17.82
N THR A 83 -1.77 -2.26 18.64
CA THR A 83 -1.60 -3.42 19.52
C THR A 83 -2.01 -4.73 18.83
N ASP A 84 -2.41 -4.66 17.56
CA ASP A 84 -2.75 -5.84 16.77
C ASP A 84 -1.48 -6.71 16.59
N PRO A 85 -1.51 -7.99 16.98
CA PRO A 85 -0.38 -8.91 16.81
C PRO A 85 0.07 -9.07 15.35
N THR A 86 -0.82 -8.82 14.39
CA THR A 86 -0.50 -8.83 12.95
C THR A 86 0.24 -7.58 12.50
N CYS A 87 0.17 -6.49 13.28
CA CYS A 87 0.89 -5.24 13.08
C CYS A 87 2.16 -5.12 13.90
N SER A 88 2.40 -6.04 14.83
CA SER A 88 3.64 -6.03 15.57
C SER A 88 4.82 -6.33 14.65
N ILE A 89 5.76 -5.39 14.57
CA ILE A 89 7.09 -5.59 13.96
C ILE A 89 7.79 -6.78 14.63
N ASP A 90 7.41 -7.13 15.87
CA ASP A 90 7.88 -8.34 16.54
C ASP A 90 7.61 -9.57 15.69
N LYS A 91 6.54 -9.65 14.88
CA LYS A 91 6.33 -10.84 14.03
C LYS A 91 7.45 -11.00 13.00
N ILE A 92 7.93 -9.91 12.40
CA ILE A 92 9.06 -9.94 11.46
C ILE A 92 10.35 -10.31 12.21
N TYR A 93 10.61 -9.68 13.36
CA TYR A 93 11.80 -10.00 14.15
C TYR A 93 11.77 -11.41 14.74
N LEU A 94 10.60 -11.91 15.13
CA LEU A 94 10.35 -13.26 15.63
C LEU A 94 10.51 -14.27 14.51
N GLU A 95 10.05 -13.98 13.29
CA GLU A 95 10.31 -14.84 12.12
C GLU A 95 11.80 -14.88 11.78
N VAL A 96 12.51 -13.75 11.80
CA VAL A 96 13.96 -13.71 11.58
C VAL A 96 14.69 -14.47 12.69
N TRP A 97 14.35 -14.20 13.96
CA TRP A 97 14.95 -14.85 15.12
C TRP A 97 14.67 -16.36 15.14
N ALA A 98 13.44 -16.80 14.88
CA ALA A 98 13.07 -18.22 14.88
C ALA A 98 13.72 -19.00 13.74
N ASN A 99 14.12 -18.32 12.67
CA ASN A 99 14.83 -18.89 11.53
C ASN A 99 16.36 -18.73 11.61
N ASP A 100 16.89 -18.11 12.66
CA ASP A 100 18.32 -18.07 12.92
C ASP A 100 18.83 -19.46 13.34
N LYS A 101 19.94 -19.91 12.72
CA LYS A 101 20.47 -21.27 12.93
C LYS A 101 21.01 -21.48 14.34
N ASP A 102 21.61 -20.46 14.94
CA ASP A 102 22.13 -20.53 16.30
C ASP A 102 20.98 -20.61 17.31
N VAL A 103 19.91 -19.86 17.06
CA VAL A 103 18.65 -19.95 17.83
C VAL A 103 18.04 -21.34 17.70
N GLN A 104 17.87 -21.85 16.48
CA GLN A 104 17.29 -23.19 16.24
C GLN A 104 18.13 -24.29 16.91
N LYS A 105 19.45 -24.19 16.85
CA LYS A 105 20.39 -25.11 17.49
C LYS A 105 20.26 -25.06 19.02
N ALA A 106 20.22 -23.86 19.61
CA ALA A 106 20.05 -23.69 21.06
C ALA A 106 18.70 -24.23 21.55
N LEU A 107 17.65 -24.08 20.74
CA LEU A 107 16.31 -24.59 21.01
C LEU A 107 16.10 -26.06 20.63
N HIS A 108 17.12 -26.72 20.08
CA HIS A 108 17.06 -28.12 19.64
C HIS A 108 15.91 -28.39 18.63
N VAL A 109 15.65 -27.42 17.75
CA VAL A 109 14.67 -27.57 16.66
C VAL A 109 15.16 -28.68 15.73
N ARG A 110 14.30 -29.66 15.46
CA ARG A 110 14.63 -30.78 14.58
C ARG A 110 14.40 -30.35 13.13
N GLU A 111 15.38 -30.56 12.27
CA GLU A 111 15.17 -30.46 10.83
C GLU A 111 14.20 -31.59 10.42
N VAL A 112 13.07 -31.20 9.83
CA VAL A 112 12.10 -32.13 9.26
C VAL A 112 12.46 -32.27 7.78
N CYS A 113 12.83 -33.49 7.35
CA CYS A 113 13.10 -33.81 5.96
C CYS A 113 11.83 -33.78 5.11
#